data_AF-A0A537QIC4-F1
#
_entry.id   AF-A0A537QIC4-F1
#
_cell.length_a   1.000
_cell.length_b   1.000
_cell.length_c   1.000
_cell.angle_alpha   90.00
_cell.angle_beta   90.00
_cell.angle_gamma   90.00
#
_symmetry.space_group_name_H-M   'P 1'
#
loop_
_entity.id
_entity.type
_entity.pdbx_description
1 polymer ?
#
loop_
_entity_poly.entity_id
_entity_poly.type
_entity_poly.pdbx_seq_one_letter_code
_entity_poly.pdbx_strand_id
1 'polypeptide(L)' 'MADVLIALGGNVGDVRTTFRKAISNICGMTQAALLARSSDYTTPPWGEEDQAPFTNACIEIETSLDPHALLFTLHKIEKK' A
#
# COMPACT_ATOMS: atom_id res chain seq x y z
N MET A 1 2.43 -6.47 19.38
CA MET A 1 1.87 -5.67 18.28
C MET A 1 2.90 -4.62 17.91
N ALA A 2 3.03 -4.31 16.63
CA ALA A 2 3.97 -3.32 16.11
C ALA A 2 3.25 -2.38 15.15
N ASP A 3 3.64 -1.10 15.21
CA ASP A 3 3.22 -0.09 14.26
C ASP A 3 4.07 -0.19 13.01
N VAL A 4 3.40 -0.28 11.86
CA VAL A 4 4.05 -0.45 10.56
C VAL A 4 3.57 0.61 9.58
N LEU A 5 4.53 1.28 8.94
CA LEU A 5 4.29 2.19 7.85
C LEU A 5 4.50 1.48 6.51
N ILE A 6 3.49 1.51 5.66
CA ILE A 6 3.50 0.87 4.34
C ILE A 6 3.30 1.94 3.27
N ALA A 7 4.23 2.04 2.33
CA ALA A 7 4.10 2.87 1.15
C ALA A 7 3.24 2.16 0.08
N LEU A 8 2.38 2.93 -0.57
CA LEU A 8 1.54 2.52 -1.70
C LEU A 8 1.91 3.40 -2.89
N GLY A 9 2.07 2.79 -4.06
CA GLY A 9 2.38 3.49 -5.30
C GLY A 9 1.71 2.83 -6.49
N GLY A 10 1.16 3.63 -7.40
CA GLY A 10 0.63 3.14 -8.67
C GLY A 10 0.42 4.26 -9.68
N ASN A 11 0.52 3.94 -10.96
CA ASN A 11 0.35 4.88 -12.07
C ASN A 11 -0.49 4.34 -13.25
N VAL A 12 -1.03 3.11 -13.13
CA VAL A 12 -1.83 2.47 -14.19
C VAL A 12 -3.28 2.32 -13.75
N GLY A 13 -4.22 2.73 -14.60
CA GLY A 13 -5.65 2.60 -14.37
C GLY A 13 -6.18 3.46 -13.22
N ASP A 14 -7.25 3.01 -12.56
CA ASP A 14 -7.84 3.70 -11.41
C ASP A 14 -7.11 3.38 -10.11
N VAL A 15 -5.98 4.08 -9.90
CA VAL A 15 -5.09 3.89 -8.75
C VAL A 15 -5.79 4.13 -7.41
N ARG A 16 -6.71 5.10 -7.32
CA ARG A 16 -7.44 5.40 -6.07
C ARG A 16 -8.36 4.26 -5.68
N THR A 17 -9.04 3.65 -6.64
CA THR A 17 -9.84 2.45 -6.39
C THR A 17 -8.95 1.25 -6.03
N THR A 18 -7.79 1.10 -6.67
CA THR A 18 -6.80 0.07 -6.32
C THR A 18 -6.31 0.25 -4.88
N PHE A 19 -5.99 1.46 -4.44
CA PHE A 19 -5.56 1.74 -3.07
C PHE A 19 -6.64 1.38 -2.05
N ARG A 20 -7.91 1.77 -2.27
CA ARG A 20 -9.01 1.40 -1.37
C ARG A 20 -9.14 -0.11 -1.21
N LYS A 21 -9.04 -0.87 -2.31
CA LYS A 21 -9.08 -2.34 -2.29
C LYS A 21 -7.85 -2.92 -1.58
N ALA A 22 -6.65 -2.41 -1.86
CA ALA A 22 -5.41 -2.85 -1.24
C ALA A 22 -5.46 -2.66 0.28
N ILE A 23 -5.83 -1.48 0.76
CA ILE A 23 -5.94 -1.18 2.20
C ILE A 23 -6.94 -2.12 2.88
N SER A 24 -8.11 -2.34 2.27
CA SER A 24 -9.10 -3.29 2.79
C SER A 24 -8.54 -4.72 2.86
N ASN A 25 -7.82 -5.17 1.82
CA ASN A 25 -7.21 -6.48 1.79
C ASN A 25 -6.07 -6.61 2.82
N ILE A 26 -5.26 -5.56 2.99
CA ILE A 26 -4.17 -5.52 3.98
C ILE A 26 -4.76 -5.70 5.38
N CYS A 27 -5.72 -4.86 5.77
CA CYS A 27 -6.34 -4.95 7.10
C CYS A 27 -6.98 -6.33 7.34
N GLY A 28 -7.69 -6.87 6.35
CA GLY A 28 -8.34 -8.18 6.47
C GLY A 28 -7.35 -9.36 6.53
N MET A 29 -6.34 -9.39 5.65
CA MET A 29 -5.41 -10.52 5.54
C MET A 29 -4.33 -10.52 6.61
N THR A 30 -3.98 -9.35 7.13
CA THR A 30 -2.98 -9.21 8.21
C THR A 30 -3.60 -9.12 9.60
N GLN A 31 -4.94 -9.17 9.68
CA GLN A 31 -5.71 -8.94 10.91
C GLN A 31 -5.26 -7.66 11.63
N ALA A 32 -4.97 -6.62 10.84
CA ALA A 32 -4.38 -5.37 11.32
C ALA A 32 -5.45 -4.27 11.45
N ALA A 33 -5.22 -3.37 12.39
CA ALA A 33 -5.99 -2.13 12.50
C ALA A 33 -5.34 -1.04 11.66
N LEU A 34 -6.13 -0.32 10.86
CA LEU A 34 -5.67 0.89 10.19
C LEU A 34 -5.67 2.04 11.19
N LEU A 35 -4.50 2.58 11.50
CA LEU A 35 -4.34 3.69 12.44
C LEU A 35 -4.44 5.05 11.74
N ALA A 36 -3.76 5.16 10.59
CA ALA A 36 -3.72 6.39 9.81
C ALA A 36 -3.51 6.13 8.31
N ARG A 37 -3.87 7.12 7.49
CA ARG A 37 -3.57 7.16 6.06
C ARG A 37 -3.20 8.59 5.67
N SER A 38 -2.17 8.74 4.84
CA SER A 38 -1.79 10.04 4.29
C SER A 38 -2.76 10.55 3.22
N SER A 39 -2.59 11.80 2.80
CA SER A 39 -3.14 12.27 1.52
C SER A 39 -2.53 11.49 0.35
N ASP A 40 -3.23 11.53 -0.80
CA ASP A 40 -2.69 11.05 -2.06
C ASP A 40 -1.79 12.13 -2.68
N TYR A 41 -0.56 11.77 -3.05
CA TYR A 41 0.42 12.65 -3.67
C TYR A 41 0.70 12.22 -5.11
N THR A 42 0.64 13.16 -6.05
CA THR A 42 1.07 12.90 -7.43
C THR A 42 2.54 13.27 -7.57
N THR A 43 3.37 12.35 -8.04
CA THR A 43 4.81 12.55 -8.23
C THR A 43 5.25 12.08 -9.62
N PRO A 44 6.33 12.66 -10.19
CA PRO A 44 6.90 12.12 -11.42
C PRO A 44 7.38 10.67 -11.22
N PRO A 45 7.46 9.86 -12.30
CA PRO A 45 8.13 8.57 -12.26
C PRO A 45 9.64 8.76 -12.01
N TRP A 46 10.28 7.73 -11.45
CA TRP A 46 11.72 7.67 -11.26
C TRP A 46 12.28 6.50 -12.10
N GLY A 47 13.37 6.73 -12.84
CA GLY A 47 13.96 5.73 -13.74
C GLY A 47 13.47 5.91 -15.17
N GLU A 48 12.51 5.10 -15.61
CA GLU A 48 11.86 5.27 -16.92
C GLU A 48 10.90 6.47 -16.84
N GLU A 49 11.24 7.58 -17.49
CA GLU A 49 10.44 8.81 -17.38
C GLU A 49 9.28 8.90 -18.38
N ASP A 50 9.30 8.10 -19.46
CA ASP A 50 8.24 8.06 -20.48
C ASP A 50 7.06 7.19 -20.02
N GLN A 51 6.47 7.55 -18.88
CA GLN A 51 5.30 6.91 -18.31
C GLN A 51 4.44 7.89 -17.51
N ALA A 52 3.23 7.47 -17.14
CA ALA A 52 2.32 8.28 -16.35
C ALA A 52 2.88 8.60 -14.94
N PRO A 53 2.58 9.79 -14.38
CA PRO A 53 2.88 10.11 -12.99
C PRO A 53 2.28 9.11 -12.01
N PHE A 54 2.98 8.88 -10.90
CA PHE A 54 2.51 8.01 -9.83
C PHE A 54 1.59 8.76 -8.88
N THR A 55 0.54 8.08 -8.44
CA THR A 55 -0.14 8.41 -7.18
C THR A 55 0.51 7.60 -6.08
N ASN A 56 0.98 8.28 -5.03
CA ASN A 56 1.64 7.70 -3.87
C ASN A 56 0.87 8.05 -2.59
N ALA A 57 0.84 7.12 -1.64
CA ALA A 57 0.29 7.33 -0.31
C ALA A 57 1.02 6.41 0.70
N CYS A 58 0.85 6.67 1.99
CA CYS A 58 1.28 5.77 3.05
C CYS A 58 0.10 5.44 3.97
N ILE A 59 0.13 4.24 4.54
CA ILE A 59 -0.74 3.84 5.64
C ILE A 59 0.08 3.45 6.86
N GLU A 60 -0.51 3.67 8.02
CA GLU A 60 -0.03 3.16 9.29
C GLU A 60 -0.99 2.07 9.76
N ILE A 61 -0.46 0.90 10.07
CA ILE A 61 -1.22 -0.22 10.62
C ILE A 61 -0.61 -0.74 11.90
N GLU A 62 -1.45 -1.25 12.80
CA GLU A 62 -1.02 -2.07 13.94
C GLU A 62 -1.25 -3.54 13.61
N THR A 63 -0.19 -4.36 13.66
CA THR A 63 -0.29 -5.80 13.40
C THR A 63 0.54 -6.63 14.39
N SER A 64 0.18 -7.91 14.51
CA SER A 64 0.98 -8.91 15.24
C SER A 64 1.84 -9.78 14.32
N LEU A 65 1.77 -9.60 13.00
CA LEU A 65 2.62 -10.32 12.06
C LEU A 65 4.08 -9.93 12.24
N ASP A 66 4.97 -10.92 12.11
CA ASP A 66 6.39 -10.64 11.94
C ASP A 66 6.67 -10.02 10.55
N PRO A 67 7.83 -9.36 10.36
CA PRO A 67 8.14 -8.66 9.12
C PRO A 67 8.09 -9.53 7.86
N HIS A 68 8.48 -10.80 7.92
CA HIS A 68 8.48 -11.68 6.76
C HIS A 68 7.06 -12.17 6.43
N ALA A 69 6.26 -12.49 7.44
CA ALA A 69 4.84 -12.82 7.25
C ALA A 69 4.05 -11.63 6.67
N LEU A 70 4.34 -10.41 7.13
CA LEU A 70 3.76 -9.20 6.55
C LEU A 70 4.14 -9.06 5.07
N LEU A 71 5.44 -9.10 4.75
CA LEU A 71 5.93 -8.98 3.37
C LEU A 71 5.28 -10.03 2.44
N PHE A 72 5.23 -11.29 2.88
CA PHE A 72 4.59 -12.36 2.12
C PHE A 72 3.10 -12.08 1.87
N THR A 73 2.41 -11.51 2.84
CA THR A 73 0.99 -11.15 2.73
C THR A 73 0.79 -9.97 1.75
N LEU A 74 1.65 -8.94 1.82
CA LEU A 74 1.61 -7.81 0.88
C LEU A 74 1.83 -8.26 -0.57
N HIS A 75 2.81 -9.12 -0.83
CA HIS A 75 3.04 -9.68 -2.16
C HIS A 75 1.87 -10.52 -2.71
N LYS A 76 1.10 -11.19 -1.84
CA LYS A 76 -0.13 -11.86 -2.27
C LYS A 76 -1.22 -10.89 -2.70
N ILE A 77 -1.26 -9.71 -2.08
CA ILE A 77 -2.23 -8.67 -2.40
C ILE A 77 -1.88 -8.00 -3.73
N GLU A 78 -0.59 -7.77 -4.01
CA GLU A 78 -0.13 -7.17 -5.27
C GLU A 78 -0.37 -8.06 -6.49
N LYS A 79 -0.38 -9.38 -6.31
CA LYS A 79 -0.59 -10.36 -7.40
C LYS A 79 -2.06 -10.64 -7.73
N LYS A 80 -3.00 -10.03 -7.01
CA LYS A 80 -4.45 -10.17 -7.24
C LYS A 80 -4.95 -9.12 -8.21
#